data_AF-A0A9Q2FG21-F1
#
_entry.id   AF-A0A9Q2FG21-F1
#
_cell.length_a   1.000
_cell.length_b   1.000
_cell.length_c   1.000
_cell.angle_alpha   90.00
_cell.angle_beta   90.00
_cell.angle_gamma   90.00
#
_symmetry.space_group_name_H-M   'P 1'
#
loop_
_entity.id
_entity.type
_entity.pdbx_description
1 polymer ?
#
loop_
_entity_poly.entity_id
_entity_poly.type
_entity_poly.pdbx_seq_one_letter_code
_entity_poly.pdbx_strand_id
1 'polypeptide(L)'
;MEVVLSSNYSQQLKGELRSLIQETIKEEQEKIRPTKRYYKRNELIKFLGIGEKTLSRLRENGLKYVPLNEKTNYYDIEEVYEVLETMKK
;
A
#
# COMPACT_ATOMS: atom_id res chain seq x y z
N MET A 1 19.20 -34.87 -18.29
CA MET A 1 20.04 -34.26 -17.24
C MET A 1 19.14 -33.38 -16.40
N GLU A 2 18.84 -33.77 -15.17
CA GLU A 2 18.21 -32.87 -14.19
C GLU A 2 19.30 -31.95 -13.63
N VAL A 3 19.18 -30.65 -13.88
CA VAL A 3 20.07 -29.65 -13.29
C VAL A 3 19.60 -29.40 -11.87
N VAL A 4 20.16 -30.14 -10.91
CA VAL A 4 19.92 -29.88 -9.49
C VAL A 4 20.81 -28.71 -9.09
N LEU A 5 20.21 -27.54 -8.91
CA LEU A 5 20.91 -26.37 -8.41
C LEU A 5 21.52 -26.70 -7.05
N SER A 6 22.81 -26.42 -6.88
CA SER A 6 23.44 -26.58 -5.57
C SER A 6 22.69 -25.71 -4.55
N SER A 7 22.63 -26.15 -3.29
CA SER A 7 21.93 -25.44 -2.23
C SER A 7 22.41 -23.99 -2.10
N ASN A 8 23.70 -23.76 -2.32
CA ASN A 8 24.33 -22.44 -2.29
C ASN A 8 23.85 -21.54 -3.44
N TYR A 9 23.78 -22.08 -4.67
CA TYR A 9 23.28 -21.33 -5.83
C TYR A 9 21.78 -21.01 -5.71
N SER A 10 21.00 -21.92 -5.12
CA SER A 10 19.59 -21.70 -4.84
C SER A 10 19.36 -20.56 -3.83
N GLN A 11 20.25 -20.41 -2.85
CA GLN A 11 20.20 -19.29 -1.90
C GLN A 11 20.61 -17.97 -2.55
N GLN A 12 21.64 -17.98 -3.40
CA GLN A 12 22.05 -16.80 -4.15
C GLN A 12 20.92 -16.29 -5.06
N LEU A 13 20.29 -17.17 -5.82
CA LEU A 13 19.12 -16.85 -6.66
C LEU A 13 17.97 -16.23 -5.86
N LYS A 14 17.66 -16.79 -4.68
CA LYS A 14 16.62 -16.22 -3.80
C LYS A 14 17.00 -14.82 -3.31
N GLY A 15 18.28 -14.59 -3.05
CA GLY A 15 18.81 -13.27 -2.69
C GLY A 15 18.64 -12.26 -3.82
N GLU A 16 19.07 -12.60 -5.03
CA GLU A 16 18.94 -11.76 -6.22
C GLU A 16 17.48 -11.44 -6.55
N LEU A 17 16.59 -12.44 -6.52
CA LEU A 17 15.15 -12.26 -6.69
C LEU A 17 14.58 -11.29 -5.65
N ARG A 18 15.00 -11.42 -4.39
CA ARG A 18 14.53 -10.54 -3.31
C ARG A 18 14.97 -9.10 -3.56
N SER A 19 16.21 -8.89 -3.98
CA SER A 19 16.73 -7.56 -4.30
C SER A 19 15.97 -6.92 -5.47
N LEU A 20 15.76 -7.67 -6.57
CA LEU A 20 14.98 -7.20 -7.73
C LEU A 20 13.55 -6.81 -7.37
N ILE A 21 12.89 -7.63 -6.54
CA ILE A 21 11.54 -7.32 -6.04
C ILE A 21 11.56 -6.05 -5.19
N GLN A 22 12.56 -5.88 -4.30
CA GLN A 22 12.67 -4.70 -3.46
C GLN A 22 12.92 -3.42 -4.27
N GLU A 23 13.80 -3.46 -5.27
CA GLU A 23 14.05 -2.34 -6.18
C GLU A 23 12.79 -1.95 -6.94
N THR A 24 12.09 -2.93 -7.53
CA THR A 24 10.84 -2.68 -8.26
C THR A 24 9.76 -2.09 -7.36
N ILE A 25 9.59 -2.60 -6.13
CA ILE A 25 8.64 -2.04 -5.17
C ILE A 25 8.99 -0.60 -4.83
N LYS A 26 10.28 -0.29 -4.63
CA LYS A 26 10.73 1.06 -4.28
C LYS A 26 10.48 2.04 -5.43
N GLU A 27 10.77 1.67 -6.67
CA GLU A 27 10.49 2.49 -7.85
C GLU A 27 9.00 2.80 -8.01
N GLU A 28 8.13 1.82 -7.74
CA GLU A 28 6.68 2.02 -7.77
C GLU A 28 6.21 2.90 -6.61
N GLN A 29 6.78 2.76 -5.41
CA GLN A 29 6.48 3.63 -4.27
C GLN A 29 6.83 5.10 -4.53
N GLU A 30 7.93 5.37 -5.22
CA GLU A 30 8.32 6.74 -5.58
C GLU A 30 7.31 7.42 -6.53
N LYS A 31 6.58 6.64 -7.33
CA LYS A 31 5.50 7.10 -8.21
C LYS A 31 4.18 7.33 -7.46
N ILE A 32 3.97 6.65 -6.32
CA ILE A 32 2.77 6.75 -5.48
C ILE A 32 2.94 7.92 -4.50
N ARG A 33 3.13 9.13 -5.02
CA ARG A 33 2.95 10.34 -4.20
C ARG A 33 1.49 10.77 -4.27
N PRO A 34 0.87 11.18 -3.15
CA PRO A 34 -0.49 11.68 -3.20
C PRO A 34 -0.57 12.91 -4.08
N THR A 35 -1.30 12.80 -5.18
CA THR A 35 -1.56 13.89 -6.13
C THR A 35 -2.53 14.92 -5.58
N LYS A 36 -3.27 14.57 -4.53
CA LYS A 36 -4.24 15.43 -3.84
C LYS A 36 -4.33 15.05 -2.37
N ARG A 37 -4.83 15.96 -1.54
CA ARG A 37 -5.02 15.71 -0.10
C ARG A 37 -6.26 14.85 0.19
N TYR A 38 -7.36 15.07 -0.54
CA TYR A 38 -8.65 14.45 -0.27
C TYR A 38 -9.08 13.49 -1.37
N TYR A 39 -9.46 12.28 -0.99
CA TYR A 39 -9.87 11.22 -1.91
C TYR A 39 -11.30 10.75 -1.61
N LYS A 40 -12.08 10.51 -2.67
CA LYS A 40 -13.33 9.74 -2.52
C LYS A 40 -13.01 8.27 -2.27
N ARG A 41 -13.96 7.52 -1.71
CA ARG A 41 -13.82 6.06 -1.45
C ARG A 41 -13.17 5.28 -2.60
N ASN A 42 -13.77 5.34 -3.80
CA ASN A 42 -13.29 4.57 -4.95
C ASN A 42 -11.90 5.03 -5.41
N GLU A 43 -11.55 6.30 -5.20
CA GLU A 43 -10.26 6.84 -5.57
C GLU A 43 -9.18 6.41 -4.57
N LEU A 44 -9.49 6.44 -3.27
CA LEU A 44 -8.57 6.00 -2.22
C LEU A 44 -8.23 4.50 -2.35
N ILE A 45 -9.24 3.68 -2.61
CA ILE A 45 -9.10 2.24 -2.85
C ILE A 45 -8.15 1.97 -4.01
N LYS A 46 -8.36 2.67 -5.13
CA LYS A 46 -7.48 2.56 -6.31
C LYS A 46 -6.07 3.08 -6.02
N PHE A 47 -5.95 4.21 -5.34
CA PHE A 47 -4.67 4.84 -5.04
C PHE A 47 -3.79 3.98 -4.12
N LEU A 48 -4.39 3.40 -3.07
CA LEU A 48 -3.67 2.52 -2.15
C LEU A 48 -3.56 1.08 -2.65
N GLY A 49 -4.25 0.72 -3.74
CA GLY A 49 -4.30 -0.66 -4.24
C GLY A 49 -4.94 -1.65 -3.27
N ILE A 50 -5.85 -1.18 -2.40
CA ILE A 50 -6.48 -2.01 -1.35
C ILE A 50 -7.90 -2.43 -1.73
N GLY A 51 -8.42 -3.45 -1.05
CA GLY A 51 -9.83 -3.84 -1.15
C GLY A 51 -10.74 -3.12 -0.14
N GLU A 52 -12.05 -3.21 -0.35
CA GLU A 52 -13.08 -2.64 0.53
C GLU A 52 -12.96 -3.12 1.99
N LYS A 53 -12.61 -4.39 2.20
CA LYS A 53 -12.39 -4.96 3.54
C LYS A 53 -11.27 -4.23 4.28
N THR A 54 -10.20 -3.89 3.59
CA THR A 54 -9.06 -3.16 4.18
C THR A 54 -9.46 -1.73 4.51
N LEU A 55 -10.25 -1.08 3.65
CA LEU A 55 -10.78 0.25 3.94
C LEU A 55 -11.70 0.25 5.18
N SER A 56 -12.56 -0.77 5.32
CA SER A 56 -13.38 -0.93 6.54
C SER A 56 -12.53 -1.07 7.79
N ARG A 57 -11.43 -1.85 7.74
CA ARG A 57 -10.49 -1.95 8.85
C ARG A 57 -9.83 -0.61 9.19
N LEU A 58 -9.45 0.20 8.21
CA LEU A 58 -8.92 1.54 8.47
C LEU A 58 -9.93 2.40 9.23
N ARG A 59 -11.21 2.31 8.86
CA ARG A 59 -12.29 3.02 9.57
C ARG A 59 -12.51 2.52 10.99
N GLU A 60 -12.45 1.21 11.21
CA GLU A 60 -12.52 0.61 12.56
C GLU A 60 -11.35 1.08 13.44
N ASN A 61 -10.19 1.37 12.83
CA ASN A 61 -9.01 1.90 13.51
C ASN A 61 -8.98 3.44 13.61
N GLY A 62 -10.10 4.10 13.31
CA GLY A 62 -10.28 5.53 13.59
C GLY A 62 -10.25 6.45 12.37
N LEU A 63 -10.09 5.94 11.15
CA LEU A 63 -10.15 6.77 9.93
C LEU A 63 -11.57 7.36 9.75
N LYS A 64 -11.66 8.70 9.75
CA LYS A 64 -12.93 9.42 9.62
C LYS A 64 -13.20 9.89 8.19
N TYR A 65 -14.45 10.30 7.98
CA TYR A 65 -14.87 11.01 6.79
C TYR A 65 -14.74 12.51 6.97
N VAL A 66 -14.24 13.18 5.96
CA VAL A 66 -14.24 14.64 5.84
C VAL A 66 -15.41 15.05 4.94
N PRO A 67 -16.45 15.72 5.48
CA PRO A 67 -17.57 16.22 4.70
C PRO A 67 -17.17 17.53 4.00
N LEU A 68 -16.58 17.43 2.81
CA LEU A 68 -16.22 18.60 1.99
C LEU A 68 -17.39 19.10 1.13
N ASN A 69 -18.40 18.28 0.92
CA ASN A 69 -19.66 18.67 0.30
C ASN A 69 -20.83 17.85 0.91
N GLU A 70 -22.07 18.27 0.65
CA GLU A 70 -23.27 17.64 1.24
C GLU A 70 -23.54 16.21 0.76
N LYS A 71 -22.89 15.75 -0.32
CA LYS A 71 -23.27 14.51 -1.03
C LYS A 71 -22.17 13.46 -1.11
N THR A 72 -20.95 13.75 -0.66
CA THR A 72 -19.80 12.88 -0.87
C THR A 72 -18.84 13.01 0.29
N ASN A 73 -18.59 11.87 0.92
CA ASN A 73 -17.58 11.76 1.96
C ASN A 73 -16.20 11.57 1.33
N TYR A 74 -15.24 12.33 1.84
CA TYR A 74 -13.84 12.26 1.44
C TYR A 74 -12.99 11.69 2.58
N TYR A 75 -11.80 11.23 2.25
CA TYR A 75 -10.77 10.81 3.19
C TYR A 75 -9.55 11.72 3.01
N ASP A 76 -9.00 12.23 4.10
CA ASP A 76 -7.71 12.93 4.09
C ASP A 76 -6.58 11.90 4.05
N ILE A 77 -5.68 12.01 3.07
CA ILE A 77 -4.56 11.09 2.92
C ILE A 77 -3.55 11.19 4.09
N GLU A 78 -3.43 12.36 4.72
CA GLU A 78 -2.57 12.52 5.91
C GLU A 78 -3.10 11.67 7.07
N GLU A 79 -4.41 11.75 7.34
CA GLU A 79 -5.08 10.94 8.37
C GLU A 79 -4.99 9.44 8.05
N VAL A 80 -5.10 9.05 6.77
CA VAL A 80 -4.89 7.66 6.34
C VAL A 80 -3.49 7.17 6.71
N TYR A 81 -2.45 7.97 6.46
CA TYR A 81 -1.08 7.59 6.82
C TYR A 81 -0.89 7.51 8.33
N GLU A 82 -1.46 8.43 9.11
CA GLU A 82 -1.42 8.39 10.58
C GLU A 82 -2.07 7.12 11.15
N VAL A 83 -3.23 6.73 10.61
CA VAL A 83 -3.91 5.50 11.01
C VAL A 83 -3.08 4.27 10.63
N LEU A 84 -2.51 4.25 9.42
CA LEU A 84 -1.64 3.16 8.98
C LEU A 84 -0.39 3.02 9.87
N GLU A 85 0.24 4.12 10.27
CA GLU A 85 1.38 4.09 11.20
C GLU A 85 0.96 3.61 12.60
N THR A 86 -0.24 3.98 13.05
CA THR A 86 -0.78 3.50 14.33
C THR A 86 -1.03 1.98 14.31
N MET A 87 -1.50 1.44 13.18
CA MET A 87 -1.74 0.00 12.99
C MET A 87 -0.47 -0.84 12.84
N LYS A 88 0.70 -0.23 12.60
CA LYS A 88 2.00 -0.94 12.54
C LYS A 88 2.56 -1.27 13.92
N LYS A 89 2.08 -0.61 14.98
CA LYS A 89 2.45 -0.88 16.37
C LYS A 89 1.66 -2.06 16.93
#